data_AF-A0A965CQ43-F1
#
_entry.id   AF-A0A965CQ43-F1
#
_cell.length_a   1.000
_cell.length_b   1.000
_cell.length_c   1.000
_cell.angle_alpha   90.00
_cell.angle_beta   90.00
_cell.angle_gamma   90.00
#
_symmetry.space_group_name_H-M   'P 1'
#
loop_
_entity.id
_entity.type
_entity.pdbx_description
1 polymer ?
#
loop_
_entity_poly.entity_id
_entity_poly.type
_entity_poly.pdbx_seq_one_letter_code
_entity_poly.pdbx_strand_id
1 'polypeptide(L)'
;LGTQTWSPDLDNPVNKRFVRDFRKKYGYIPSFYAAQSYDLVRFIDHSIRVAGGISDRDALRDAMRLGGYPSTRGNLKFNNNHFPIQNFYLREAVKDSDGSYTTKIIDTVFTDYGDNYAKDCGMKW
;
A
#
# COMPACT_ATOMS: atom_id res chain seq x y z
N LEU A 1 -16.25 -9.78 -10.25
CA LEU A 1 -15.92 -8.89 -9.12
C LEU A 1 -14.80 -9.50 -8.30
N GLY A 2 -13.97 -8.70 -7.63
CA GLY A 2 -12.93 -9.20 -6.73
C GLY A 2 -12.48 -8.15 -5.73
N THR A 3 -12.13 -8.58 -4.52
CA THR A 3 -11.67 -7.69 -3.44
C THR A 3 -10.16 -7.50 -3.44
N GLN A 4 -9.67 -6.31 -3.14
CA GLN A 4 -8.24 -6.03 -2.94
C GLN A 4 -8.00 -4.75 -2.13
N THR A 5 -6.82 -4.63 -1.53
CA THR A 5 -6.38 -3.46 -0.74
C THR A 5 -5.83 -2.30 -1.59
N TRP A 6 -5.77 -2.47 -2.91
CA TRP A 6 -5.28 -1.48 -3.86
C TRP A 6 -5.98 -1.63 -5.21
N SER A 7 -6.09 -0.52 -5.94
CA SER A 7 -6.56 -0.47 -7.31
C SER A 7 -5.86 0.66 -8.08
N PRO A 8 -5.63 0.53 -9.40
CA PRO A 8 -4.96 1.57 -10.20
C PRO A 8 -5.67 2.93 -10.15
N ASP A 9 -6.97 2.97 -9.89
CA ASP A 9 -7.82 4.16 -9.86
C ASP A 9 -7.95 4.81 -8.47
N LEU A 10 -7.19 4.36 -7.46
CA LEU A 10 -7.14 5.04 -6.16
C LEU A 10 -6.74 6.52 -6.32
N ASP A 11 -7.56 7.41 -5.78
CA ASP A 11 -7.40 8.85 -5.91
C ASP A 11 -6.47 9.43 -4.84
N ASN A 12 -5.17 9.18 -5.00
CA ASN A 12 -4.15 9.87 -4.21
C ASN A 12 -2.91 10.20 -5.06
N PRO A 13 -2.14 11.24 -4.71
CA PRO A 13 -1.03 11.73 -5.54
C PRO A 13 0.04 10.67 -5.81
N VAL A 14 0.30 9.82 -4.82
CA VAL A 14 1.31 8.77 -4.91
C VAL A 14 0.89 7.68 -5.90
N ASN A 15 -0.34 7.21 -5.82
CA ASN A 15 -0.89 6.21 -6.72
C ASN A 15 -0.94 6.73 -8.15
N LYS A 16 -1.45 7.95 -8.35
CA LYS A 16 -1.48 8.60 -9.67
C LYS A 16 -0.08 8.68 -10.29
N ARG A 17 0.93 9.09 -9.51
CA ARG A 17 2.34 9.11 -9.94
C ARG A 17 2.82 7.71 -10.32
N PHE A 18 2.62 6.73 -9.45
CA PHE A 18 3.04 5.35 -9.67
C PHE A 18 2.44 4.77 -10.95
N VAL A 19 1.12 4.84 -11.12
CA VAL A 19 0.42 4.28 -12.30
C VAL A 19 0.87 4.96 -13.59
N ARG A 20 0.99 6.29 -13.59
CA ARG A 20 1.47 7.05 -14.75
C ARG A 20 2.89 6.64 -15.12
N ASP A 21 3.82 6.67 -14.16
CA ASP A 21 5.24 6.43 -14.42
C ASP A 21 5.48 4.96 -14.81
N PHE A 22 4.73 4.02 -14.22
CA PHE A 22 4.79 2.60 -14.57
C PHE A 22 4.30 2.36 -15.99
N ARG A 23 3.11 2.89 -16.36
CA ARG A 23 2.58 2.80 -17.73
C ARG A 23 3.56 3.40 -18.74
N LYS A 24 4.15 4.56 -18.45
CA LYS A 24 5.16 5.20 -19.31
C LYS A 24 6.39 4.32 -19.52
N LYS A 25 6.85 3.62 -18.48
CA LYS A 25 8.06 2.79 -18.53
C LYS A 25 7.85 1.44 -19.19
N TYR A 26 6.70 0.80 -18.92
CA TYR A 26 6.47 -0.61 -19.26
C TYR A 26 5.37 -0.83 -20.31
N GLY A 27 4.56 0.17 -20.63
CA GLY A 27 3.52 0.08 -21.66
C GLY A 27 2.23 -0.63 -21.25
N TYR A 28 2.06 -0.98 -19.96
CA TYR A 28 0.85 -1.60 -19.44
C TYR A 28 0.53 -1.15 -18.00
N ILE A 29 -0.67 -1.49 -17.54
CA ILE A 29 -1.19 -1.11 -16.21
C ILE A 29 -0.48 -1.92 -15.11
N PRO A 30 0.03 -1.29 -14.04
CA PRO A 30 0.68 -2.04 -12.96
C PRO A 30 -0.27 -3.02 -12.28
N SER A 31 0.27 -4.17 -11.91
CA SER A 31 -0.42 -5.13 -11.05
C SER A 31 -0.39 -4.68 -9.59
N PHE A 32 -1.23 -5.31 -8.76
CA PHE A 32 -1.17 -5.18 -7.31
C PHE A 32 0.23 -5.44 -6.74
N TYR A 33 0.90 -6.49 -7.22
CA TYR A 33 2.25 -6.84 -6.76
C TYR A 33 3.29 -5.76 -7.13
N ALA A 34 3.13 -5.10 -8.28
CA ALA A 34 3.98 -3.97 -8.64
C ALA A 34 3.79 -2.79 -7.68
N ALA A 35 2.54 -2.51 -7.27
CA ALA A 35 2.24 -1.48 -6.28
C ALA A 35 2.84 -1.81 -4.90
N GLN A 36 2.76 -3.08 -4.47
CA GLN A 36 3.38 -3.54 -3.21
C GLN A 36 4.90 -3.37 -3.23
N SER A 37 5.58 -3.77 -4.31
CA SER A 37 7.02 -3.61 -4.44
C SER A 37 7.43 -2.13 -4.46
N TYR A 38 6.64 -1.28 -5.12
CA TYR A 38 6.87 0.16 -5.13
C TYR A 38 6.69 0.79 -3.75
N ASP A 39 5.68 0.35 -2.99
CA ASP A 39 5.47 0.79 -1.61
C ASP A 39 6.57 0.31 -0.67
N LEU A 40 7.04 -0.95 -0.79
CA LEU A 40 8.08 -1.52 0.07
C LEU A 40 9.37 -0.68 0.05
N VAL A 41 9.86 -0.32 -1.13
CA VAL A 41 11.11 0.45 -1.25
C VAL A 41 10.97 1.83 -0.61
N ARG A 42 9.80 2.46 -0.78
CA ARG A 42 9.54 3.78 -0.19
C ARG A 42 9.31 3.72 1.32
N PHE A 43 8.71 2.65 1.81
CA PHE A 43 8.59 2.37 3.23
C PHE A 43 9.98 2.22 3.88
N ILE A 44 10.88 1.46 3.25
CA ILE A 44 12.26 1.28 3.71
C ILE A 44 13.01 2.63 3.68
N ASP A 45 12.97 3.36 2.57
CA ASP A 45 13.63 4.69 2.46
C ASP A 45 13.11 5.67 3.52
N HIS A 46 11.79 5.75 3.70
CA HIS A 46 11.19 6.60 4.73
C HIS A 46 11.67 6.21 6.13
N SER A 47 11.65 4.92 6.47
CA SER A 47 12.06 4.42 7.78
C SER A 47 13.53 4.72 8.07
N ILE A 48 14.41 4.56 7.08
CA ILE A 48 15.84 4.89 7.20
C ILE A 48 16.04 6.39 7.46
N ARG A 49 15.28 7.25 6.76
CA ARG A 49 15.36 8.71 6.97
C ARG A 49 14.87 9.12 8.37
N VAL A 50 13.76 8.55 8.83
CA VAL A 50 13.20 8.83 10.17
C VAL A 50 14.15 8.36 11.26
N ALA A 51 14.79 7.20 11.09
CA ALA A 51 15.76 6.66 12.03
C ALA A 51 17.14 7.36 12.00
N GLY A 52 17.37 8.26 11.04
CA GLY A 52 18.67 8.92 10.86
C GLY A 52 19.78 7.99 10.32
N GLY A 53 19.43 6.84 9.72
CA GLY A 53 20.37 5.86 9.20
C GLY A 53 19.96 4.41 9.49
N ILE A 54 20.92 3.49 9.36
CA ILE A 54 20.71 2.04 9.59
C ILE A 54 21.51 1.47 10.76
N SER A 55 22.38 2.28 11.36
CA SER A 55 23.29 1.88 12.43
C SER A 55 22.55 1.62 13.73
N ASP A 56 21.59 2.49 14.07
CA ASP A 56 20.69 2.29 15.20
C ASP A 56 19.53 1.36 14.78
N ARG A 57 19.62 0.10 15.21
CA ARG A 57 18.66 -0.93 14.83
C ARG A 57 17.33 -0.77 15.56
N ASP A 58 17.32 -0.15 16.74
CA ASP A 58 16.10 0.05 17.52
C ASP A 58 15.34 1.27 16.98
N ALA A 59 16.04 2.37 16.72
CA ALA A 59 15.45 3.51 16.01
C ALA A 59 14.87 3.12 14.64
N LEU A 60 15.56 2.24 13.89
CA LEU A 60 15.05 1.73 12.62
C LEU A 60 13.80 0.87 12.78
N ARG A 61 13.73 0.00 13.79
CA ARG A 61 12.54 -0.80 14.09
C ARG A 61 11.36 0.09 14.47
N ASP A 62 11.60 1.10 15.30
CA ASP A 62 10.56 2.05 15.72
C ASP A 62 10.04 2.89 14.55
N ALA A 63 10.95 3.35 13.67
CA ALA A 63 10.57 4.04 12.44
C ALA A 63 9.70 3.16 11.51
N MET A 64 10.04 1.87 11.37
CA MET A 64 9.25 0.92 10.60
C MET A 64 7.85 0.67 11.19
N ARG A 65 7.72 0.72 12.52
CA ARG A 65 6.44 0.53 13.24
C ARG A 65 5.50 1.72 13.12
N LEU A 66 6.04 2.94 13.19
CA LEU A 66 5.27 4.19 13.18
C LEU A 66 4.45 4.38 11.88
N GLY A 67 4.83 3.73 10.78
CA GLY A 67 4.13 3.84 9.50
C GLY A 67 4.19 5.26 8.94
N GLY A 68 3.13 5.74 8.31
CA GLY A 68 3.02 7.14 7.87
C GLY A 68 3.81 7.50 6.60
N TYR A 69 4.54 6.56 6.00
CA TYR A 69 5.06 6.76 4.66
C TYR A 69 3.90 6.93 3.67
N PRO A 70 3.98 7.86 2.70
CA PRO A 70 2.88 8.13 1.79
C PRO A 70 2.72 6.98 0.80
N SER A 71 1.90 5.96 1.09
CA SER A 71 1.69 4.73 0.29
C SER A 71 0.82 4.97 -0.96
N THR A 72 0.95 4.10 -1.98
CA THR A 72 0.00 4.04 -3.10
C THR A 72 -1.43 3.73 -2.65
N ARG A 73 -1.59 3.14 -1.46
CA ARG A 73 -2.87 2.85 -0.82
C ARG A 73 -3.42 4.02 0.01
N GLY A 74 -2.70 5.14 0.07
CA GLY A 74 -3.04 6.28 0.93
C GLY A 74 -2.43 6.15 2.32
N ASN A 75 -3.20 6.51 3.35
CA ASN A 75 -2.71 6.43 4.73
C ASN A 75 -2.68 4.96 5.18
N LEU A 76 -1.49 4.45 5.49
CA LEU A 76 -1.29 3.07 5.94
C LEU A 76 -0.75 3.08 7.36
N LYS A 77 -1.47 2.41 8.27
CA LYS A 77 -1.05 2.17 9.65
C LYS A 77 -0.74 0.69 9.83
N PHE A 78 0.00 0.36 10.88
CA PHE A 78 0.30 -1.01 11.24
C PHE A 78 -0.33 -1.35 12.59
N ASN A 79 -0.86 -2.56 12.70
CA ASN A 79 -1.32 -3.12 13.96
C ASN A 79 -0.12 -3.69 14.75
N ASN A 80 -0.30 -4.06 16.02
CA ASN A 80 0.75 -4.60 16.88
C ASN A 80 1.48 -5.83 16.31
N ASN A 81 0.85 -6.59 15.42
CA ASN A 81 1.43 -7.74 14.73
C ASN A 81 2.15 -7.38 13.40
N HIS A 82 2.37 -6.08 13.15
CA HIS A 82 2.90 -5.51 11.91
C HIS A 82 2.05 -5.73 10.65
N PHE A 83 0.82 -6.26 10.76
CA PHE A 83 -0.09 -6.27 9.62
C PHE A 83 -0.67 -4.87 9.40
N PRO A 84 -0.93 -4.47 8.14
CA PRO A 84 -1.51 -3.16 7.89
C PRO A 84 -2.98 -3.09 8.32
N ILE A 85 -3.34 -1.96 8.91
CA ILE A 85 -4.72 -1.50 9.07
C ILE A 85 -5.05 -0.69 7.82
N GLN A 86 -5.98 -1.17 7.00
CA GLN A 86 -6.18 -0.64 5.65
C GLN A 86 -7.59 -0.89 5.10
N ASN A 87 -7.93 -0.15 4.04
CA ASN A 87 -9.18 -0.36 3.33
C ASN A 87 -9.15 -1.63 2.46
N PHE A 88 -10.32 -2.22 2.25
CA PHE A 88 -10.55 -3.28 1.28
C PHE A 88 -11.61 -2.83 0.28
N TYR A 89 -11.27 -2.89 -1.00
CA TYR A 89 -12.11 -2.39 -2.08
C TYR A 89 -12.73 -3.54 -2.86
N LEU A 90 -14.02 -3.43 -3.16
CA LEU A 90 -14.67 -4.24 -4.18
C LEU A 90 -14.33 -3.65 -5.54
N ARG A 91 -13.85 -4.50 -6.45
CA ARG A 91 -13.44 -4.07 -7.78
C ARG A 91 -14.13 -4.85 -8.88
N GLU A 92 -14.30 -4.17 -10.00
CA GLU A 92 -14.81 -4.73 -11.24
C GLU A 92 -13.72 -4.68 -12.32
N ALA A 93 -13.64 -5.74 -13.13
CA ALA A 93 -12.79 -5.73 -14.32
C ALA A 93 -13.50 -4.93 -15.42
N VAL A 94 -12.84 -3.90 -15.95
CA VAL A 94 -13.40 -3.01 -16.96
C VAL A 94 -12.43 -2.85 -18.12
N LYS A 95 -12.97 -2.49 -19.29
CA LYS A 95 -12.16 -2.09 -20.45
C LYS A 95 -11.75 -0.62 -20.29
N ASP A 96 -10.46 -0.33 -20.43
CA ASP A 96 -9.91 1.02 -20.40
C ASP A 96 -10.03 1.69 -21.79
N SER A 97 -9.80 3.01 -21.87
CA SER A 97 -10.00 3.79 -23.11
C SER A 97 -9.07 3.38 -24.26
N ASP A 98 -7.93 2.77 -23.94
CA ASP A 98 -6.95 2.24 -24.91
C ASP A 98 -7.27 0.79 -25.36
N GLY A 99 -8.39 0.22 -24.88
CA GLY A 99 -8.80 -1.14 -25.18
C GLY A 99 -8.19 -2.23 -24.29
N SER A 100 -7.26 -1.88 -23.40
CA SER A 100 -6.73 -2.77 -22.38
C SER A 100 -7.77 -3.07 -21.29
N TYR A 101 -7.51 -4.05 -20.42
CA TYR A 101 -8.38 -4.36 -19.28
C TYR A 101 -7.69 -3.96 -17.97
N THR A 102 -8.48 -3.38 -17.08
CA THR A 102 -8.05 -2.95 -15.74
C THR A 102 -9.09 -3.33 -14.70
N THR A 103 -8.82 -3.01 -13.44
CA THR A 103 -9.83 -3.01 -12.39
C THR A 103 -10.16 -1.59 -11.96
N LYS A 104 -11.44 -1.34 -11.64
CA LYS A 104 -11.90 -0.12 -10.98
C LYS A 104 -12.59 -0.42 -9.67
N ILE A 105 -12.45 0.48 -8.70
CA ILE A 105 -13.18 0.43 -7.43
C ILE A 105 -14.63 0.73 -7.71
N ILE A 106 -15.52 -0.13 -7.21
CA ILE A 106 -16.96 0.10 -7.22
C ILE A 106 -17.51 0.34 -5.82
N ASP A 107 -16.82 -0.15 -4.78
CA ASP A 107 -17.18 0.11 -3.38
C ASP A 107 -15.98 -0.08 -2.44
N THR A 108 -16.07 0.51 -1.24
CA THR A 108 -15.15 0.25 -0.12
C THR A 108 -15.85 -0.68 0.88
N VAL A 109 -15.48 -1.97 0.84
CA VAL A 109 -16.12 -3.02 1.66
C VAL A 109 -15.75 -2.88 3.13
N PHE A 110 -14.48 -2.56 3.40
CA PHE A 110 -14.02 -2.27 4.75
C PHE A 110 -13.15 -1.02 4.76
N THR A 111 -13.32 -0.21 5.80
CA THR A 111 -12.50 0.97 6.08
C THR A 111 -11.62 0.70 7.28
N ASP A 112 -10.32 1.05 7.20
CA ASP A 112 -9.35 0.88 8.29
C ASP A 112 -9.43 -0.50 8.97
N TYR A 113 -9.52 -1.56 8.15
CA TYR A 113 -9.67 -2.92 8.64
C TYR A 113 -8.35 -3.45 9.17
N GLY A 114 -8.33 -3.81 10.45
CA GLY A 114 -7.21 -4.48 11.10
C GLY A 114 -7.32 -6.00 11.02
N ASP A 115 -6.18 -6.68 11.09
CA ASP A 115 -6.14 -8.14 11.21
C ASP A 115 -6.89 -8.63 12.46
N ASN A 116 -7.77 -9.63 12.30
CA ASN A 116 -8.64 -10.14 13.36
C ASN A 116 -7.88 -10.83 14.51
N TYR A 117 -6.66 -11.29 14.23
CA TYR A 117 -5.80 -12.05 15.16
C TYR A 117 -4.69 -11.18 15.76
N ALA A 118 -4.70 -9.87 15.50
CA ALA A 118 -3.72 -8.94 16.05
C ALA A 118 -3.64 -9.02 17.59
N LYS A 119 -4.79 -9.18 18.26
CA LYS A 119 -4.89 -9.35 19.72
C LYS A 119 -4.21 -10.62 20.24
N ASP A 120 -4.07 -11.65 19.40
CA ASP A 120 -3.45 -12.94 19.78
C ASP A 120 -1.92 -12.88 19.59
N CYS A 121 -1.41 -11.83 18.95
CA CYS A 121 0.01 -11.56 18.83
C CYS A 121 0.56 -10.97 20.14
N GLY A 122 1.38 -11.75 20.86
CA GLY A 122 2.04 -11.30 22.09
C GLY A 122 3.18 -10.29 21.88
N MET A 123 3.38 -9.79 20.66
CA MET A 123 4.41 -8.79 20.38
C MET A 123 4.07 -7.47 21.08
N LYS A 124 5.03 -6.92 21.82
CA LYS A 124 4.90 -5.65 22.53
C LYS A 124 5.92 -4.67 21.96
N TRP A 125 5.42 -3.57 21.43
CA TRP A 125 6.18 -2.41 20.99
C TRP A 125 5.29 -1.17 21.05
#